data_AF-A0A7W0K092-F1
#
_entry.id   AF-A0A7W0K092-F1
#
_cell.length_a   1.000
_cell.length_b   1.000
_cell.length_c   1.000
_cell.angle_alpha   90.00
_cell.angle_beta   90.00
_cell.angle_gamma   90.00
#
_symmetry.space_group_name_H-M   'P 1'
#
loop_
_entity.id
_entity.type
_entity.pdbx_description
1 polymer ?
#
loop_
_entity_poly.entity_id
_entity_poly.type
_entity_poly.pdbx_seq_one_letter_code
_entity_poly.pdbx_strand_id
1 'polypeptide(L)' 'MNLDLSSTEIAIALAAGVVVSCWLALIAAPAWRCYGRIWEKFAAAFLTLFVLGTLLGIGAGIGLAVVWSYDQYA' A
#
# COMPACT_ATOMS: atom_id res chain seq x y z
N MET A 1 10.35 10.06 -23.83
CA MET A 1 9.22 9.14 -23.56
C MET A 1 8.09 10.01 -23.07
N ASN A 2 7.02 10.17 -23.86
CA ASN A 2 5.84 10.90 -23.43
C ASN A 2 4.90 9.90 -22.75
N LEU A 3 4.45 10.20 -21.54
CA LEU A 3 3.54 9.32 -20.78
C LEU A 3 2.12 9.87 -20.96
N ASP A 4 1.38 9.34 -21.92
CA ASP A 4 -0.04 9.66 -22.12
C ASP A 4 -0.90 8.92 -21.07
N LEU A 5 -0.91 9.45 -19.84
CA LEU A 5 -1.67 8.90 -18.73
C LEU A 5 -3.07 9.55 -18.66
N SER A 6 -4.10 8.71 -18.53
CA SER A 6 -5.45 9.14 -18.17
C SER A 6 -5.51 9.68 -16.74
N SER A 7 -6.53 10.48 -16.43
CA SER A 7 -6.75 11.00 -15.07
C SER A 7 -6.89 9.89 -14.03
N THR A 8 -7.48 8.75 -14.41
CA THR A 8 -7.60 7.57 -13.56
C THR A 8 -6.25 6.97 -13.23
N GLU A 9 -5.37 6.82 -14.23
CA GLU A 9 -4.01 6.31 -14.00
C GLU A 9 -3.18 7.24 -13.12
N ILE A 10 -3.31 8.56 -13.31
CA ILE A 10 -2.67 9.56 -12.44
C ILE A 10 -3.18 9.43 -11.00
N ALA A 11 -4.49 9.30 -10.79
CA ALA A 11 -5.07 9.15 -9.47
C ALA A 11 -4.58 7.86 -8.77
N ILE A 12 -4.55 6.73 -9.49
CA ILE A 12 -4.04 5.46 -8.97
C ILE A 12 -2.55 5.57 -8.62
N ALA A 13 -1.74 6.17 -9.50
CA ALA A 13 -0.31 6.33 -9.27
C ALA A 13 -0.01 7.21 -8.05
N LEU A 14 -0.72 8.33 -7.88
CA LEU A 14 -0.57 9.20 -6.72
C LEU A 14 -1.02 8.51 -5.43
N ALA A 15 -2.16 7.82 -5.45
CA ALA A 15 -2.64 7.06 -4.30
C ALA A 15 -1.63 5.96 -3.89
N ALA A 16 -1.11 5.21 -4.86
CA ALA A 16 -0.06 4.21 -4.61
C ALA A 16 1.21 4.86 -4.05
N GLY A 17 1.63 6.01 -4.60
CA GLY A 17 2.77 6.78 -4.11
C GLY A 17 2.61 7.21 -2.65
N VAL A 18 1.43 7.69 -2.25
CA VAL A 18 1.12 8.04 -0.86
C VAL A 18 1.19 6.81 0.05
N VAL A 19 0.56 5.69 -0.35
CA VAL A 19 0.57 4.45 0.45
C VAL A 19 2.00 3.95 0.67
N VAL A 20 2.81 3.89 -0.39
CA VAL A 20 4.21 3.43 -0.30
C VAL A 20 5.04 4.40 0.55
N SER A 21 4.85 5.71 0.39
CA SER A 21 5.56 6.72 1.18
C SER A 21 5.24 6.61 2.67
N CYS A 22 3.96 6.45 3.02
CA CYS A 22 3.52 6.23 4.39
C CYS A 22 4.06 4.92 4.96
N TRP A 23 4.00 3.82 4.21
CA TRP A 23 4.54 2.53 4.66
C TRP A 23 6.05 2.62 4.92
N LEU A 24 6.81 3.24 4.02
CA LEU A 24 8.24 3.46 4.18
C LEU A 24 8.55 4.29 5.43
N ALA A 25 7.90 5.46 5.58
CA ALA A 25 8.22 6.42 6.62
C ALA A 25 7.72 6.01 8.01
N LEU A 26 6.49 5.49 8.09
CA LEU A 26 5.79 5.25 9.35
C LEU A 26 5.91 3.82 9.87
N ILE A 27 6.26 2.86 9.01
CA ILE A 27 6.27 1.44 9.39
C ILE A 27 7.65 0.82 9.15
N ALA A 28 8.16 0.83 7.92
CA ALA A 28 9.41 0.14 7.58
C ALA A 28 10.65 0.83 8.20
N ALA A 29 10.74 2.16 8.11
CA ALA A 29 11.85 2.92 8.69
C ALA A 29 11.99 2.74 10.22
N PRO A 30 10.93 2.87 11.04
CA PRO A 30 11.04 2.60 12.47
C PRO A 30 11.33 1.12 12.76
N ALA A 31 10.70 0.18 12.05
CA ALA A 31 11.00 -1.25 12.22
C ALA A 31 12.49 -1.57 12.01
N TRP A 32 13.12 -0.95 11.01
CA TRP A 32 14.55 -1.11 10.74
C TRP A 32 15.46 -0.54 11.84
N ARG A 33 15.02 0.48 12.56
CA ARG A 33 15.80 1.18 13.60
C ARG A 33 15.73 0.48 14.96
N CYS A 34 14.71 -0.34 15.22
CA CYS A 34 14.50 -0.99 16.53
C CYS A 34 15.49 -2.14 16.83
N TYR A 35 16.09 -2.76 15.81
CA TYR A 35 16.90 -3.96 15.98
C TYR A 35 18.39 -3.67 15.82
N GLY A 36 19.22 -4.37 16.60
CA GLY A 36 20.68 -4.26 16.52
C GLY A 36 21.27 -5.12 15.41
N ARG A 37 20.77 -6.35 15.24
CA ARG A 37 21.34 -7.33 14.30
C ARG A 37 20.73 -7.17 12.91
N ILE A 38 21.55 -7.29 11.88
CA ILE A 38 21.12 -7.12 10.47
C ILE A 38 20.02 -8.12 10.08
N TRP A 39 20.13 -9.39 10.50
CA TRP A 39 19.10 -10.39 10.20
C TRP A 39 17.74 -10.09 10.83
N GLU A 40 17.72 -9.54 12.05
CA GLU A 40 16.49 -9.10 12.71
C GLU A 40 15.83 -7.94 11.96
N LYS A 41 16.63 -7.00 11.44
CA LYS A 41 16.14 -5.88 10.62
C LYS A 41 15.46 -6.35 9.35
N PHE A 42 16.06 -7.31 8.63
CA PHE A 42 15.45 -7.89 7.43
C PHE A 42 14.16 -8.65 7.75
N ALA A 43 14.16 -9.47 8.80
CA ALA A 43 12.95 -10.17 9.25
C ALA A 43 11.83 -9.19 9.64
N ALA A 44 12.16 -8.14 10.39
CA ALA A 44 11.21 -7.11 10.80
C ALA A 44 10.65 -6.35 9.58
N ALA A 45 11.52 -5.91 8.66
CA ALA A 45 11.09 -5.24 7.43
C ALA A 45 10.19 -6.14 6.58
N PHE A 46 10.52 -7.43 6.44
CA PHE A 46 9.69 -8.40 5.74
C PHE A 46 8.31 -8.52 6.39
N LEU A 47 8.22 -8.60 7.73
CA LEU A 47 6.94 -8.65 8.43
C LEU A 47 6.09 -7.39 8.22
N THR A 48 6.69 -6.22 7.98
CA THR A 48 5.90 -5.01 7.64
C THR A 48 5.15 -5.13 6.31
N LEU A 49 5.57 -6.01 5.40
CA LEU A 49 4.84 -6.29 4.16
C LEU A 49 3.50 -6.97 4.42
N PHE A 50 3.39 -7.76 5.50
CA PHE A 50 2.11 -8.34 5.90
C PHE A 50 1.09 -7.23 6.21
N VAL A 51 1.50 -6.22 6.98
CA VAL A 51 0.65 -5.06 7.29
C VAL A 51 0.22 -4.33 6.02
N LEU A 52 1.17 -4.06 5.12
CA LEU A 52 0.88 -3.42 3.83
C LEU A 52 -0.12 -4.24 3.00
N GLY A 53 0.14 -5.55 2.86
CA GLY A 53 -0.71 -6.47 2.11
C GLY A 53 -2.11 -6.59 2.70
N THR A 54 -2.24 -6.64 4.04
CA THR A 54 -3.54 -6.67 4.71
C THR A 54 -4.33 -5.39 4.47
N LEU A 55 -3.70 -4.21 4.61
CA LEU A 55 -4.39 -2.94 4.38
C LEU A 55 -4.81 -2.79 2.92
N LEU A 56 -3.95 -3.20 1.97
CA LEU A 56 -4.30 -3.21 0.54
C LEU A 56 -5.43 -4.20 0.25
N GLY A 57 -5.38 -5.41 0.81
CA GLY A 57 -6.41 -6.43 0.61
C GLY A 57 -7.78 -6.00 1.16
N ILE A 58 -7.81 -5.43 2.36
CA ILE A 58 -9.03 -4.90 2.96
C ILE A 58 -9.55 -3.71 2.14
N GLY A 59 -8.68 -2.75 1.80
CA GLY A 59 -9.08 -1.57 1.02
C GLY A 59 -9.62 -1.93 -0.37
N ALA A 60 -8.95 -2.84 -1.08
CA ALA A 60 -9.41 -3.34 -2.37
C ALA A 60 -10.72 -4.13 -2.23
N GLY A 61 -10.84 -4.99 -1.20
CA GLY A 61 -12.06 -5.75 -0.94
C GLY A 61 -13.26 -4.84 -0.67
N ILE A 62 -13.09 -3.80 0.16
CA ILE A 62 -14.14 -2.80 0.42
C ILE A 62 -14.46 -2.02 -0.85
N GLY A 63 -13.45 -1.54 -1.59
CA GLY A 63 -13.65 -0.79 -2.83
C GLY A 63 -14.44 -1.59 -3.87
N LEU A 64 -14.07 -2.85 -4.07
CA LEU A 64 -14.79 -3.77 -4.97
C LEU A 64 -16.21 -4.03 -4.48
N ALA A 65 -16.43 -4.25 -3.18
CA ALA A 65 -17.76 -4.46 -2.62
C ALA A 65 -18.67 -3.24 -2.84
N VAL A 66 -18.13 -2.03 -2.70
CA VAL A 66 -18.85 -0.78 -2.99
C VAL A 66 -19.21 -0.68 -4.46
N VAL A 67 -18.24 -0.88 -5.36
CA VAL A 67 -18.49 -0.84 -6.82
C VAL A 67 -19.55 -1.88 -7.22
N TRP A 68 -19.42 -3.10 -6.73
CA TRP A 68 -20.40 -4.16 -6.96
C TRP A 68 -21.79 -3.81 -6.44
N SER A 69 -21.88 -3.18 -5.26
CA SER A 69 -23.15 -2.72 -4.72
C SER A 69 -23.80 -1.65 -5.61
N TYR A 70 -23.04 -0.71 -6.14
CA TYR A 70 -23.60 0.28 -7.06
C TYR A 70 -24.03 -0.34 -8.39
N ASP A 71 -23.21 -1.22 -8.96
CA ASP A 71 -23.54 -1.93 -10.21
C ASP A 71 -24.82 -2.78 -10.10
N GLN A 72 -25.03 -3.41 -8.93
CA GLN A 72 -26.17 -4.29 -8.70
C GLN A 72 -27.48 -3.55 -8.35
N TYR A 73 -27.41 -2.37 -7.72
CA TYR A 73 -28.58 -1.72 -7.10
C TYR A 73 -28.85 -0.28 -7.55
N ALA A 74 -27.96 0.39 -8.27
CA ALA A 74 -28.14 1.75 -8.77
C ALA A 74 -28.41 1.77 -10.29
#